data_AF-A0A261C1V5-F1
#
_entry.id   AF-A0A261C1V5-F1
#
_cell.length_a   1.000
_cell.length_b   1.000
_cell.length_c   1.000
_cell.angle_alpha   90.00
_cell.angle_beta   90.00
_cell.angle_gamma   90.00
#
_symmetry.space_group_name_H-M   'P 1'
#
loop_
_entity.id
_entity.type
_entity.pdbx_description
1 polymer ?
#
loop_
_entity_poly.entity_id
_entity_poly.type
_entity_poly.pdbx_seq_one_letter_code
_entity_poly.pdbx_strand_id
1 'polypeptide(L)'
;MANHEKLVYFLKDSWKFFINPIYFILKHACNYTSMFPFFSNVIFWHLMPLLVFRLPFIFQEEKVNAQALCLVNAVLIVFIFFETLRAKSDEQFLTDIKFGLIGIVSCLFILLMSVFAIGHVNSTILCYIYHPTITLIFFFMGAFVSYFSDSYIQPPYEKMPYAACNGYVWALGIIHFIIFGVATVITIHWVESLCILTMSFFFSVDLYCAFSINSYMIRRHQHYKWERSPEEGIIQHITIRKRNNVAAETIPDPIPFEI
;
A
#
# COMPACT_ATOMS: atom_id res chain seq x y z
N MET A 1 -6.84 28.27 -19.49
CA MET A 1 -7.46 26.97 -19.80
C MET A 1 -7.33 25.97 -18.66
N ALA A 2 -6.10 25.60 -18.22
CA ALA A 2 -5.89 24.58 -17.18
C ALA A 2 -6.66 24.79 -15.85
N ASN A 3 -6.76 26.02 -15.32
CA ASN A 3 -7.49 26.25 -14.06
C ASN A 3 -9.01 26.07 -14.17
N HIS A 4 -9.59 26.36 -15.35
CA HIS A 4 -11.01 26.15 -15.58
C HIS A 4 -11.34 24.65 -15.64
N GLU A 5 -10.51 23.86 -16.30
CA GLU A 5 -10.68 22.40 -16.38
C GLU A 5 -10.57 21.73 -15.01
N LYS A 6 -9.59 22.15 -14.19
CA LYS A 6 -9.45 21.69 -12.80
C LYS A 6 -10.68 21.98 -11.96
N LEU A 7 -11.20 23.22 -12.04
CA LEU A 7 -12.40 23.62 -11.31
C LEU A 7 -13.63 22.82 -11.75
N VAL A 8 -13.85 22.68 -13.06
CA VAL A 8 -14.96 21.88 -13.60
C VAL A 8 -14.86 20.43 -13.14
N TYR A 9 -13.66 19.85 -13.15
CA TYR A 9 -13.48 18.49 -12.65
C TYR A 9 -13.77 18.35 -11.16
N PHE A 10 -13.25 19.26 -10.33
CA PHE A 10 -13.52 19.28 -8.89
C PHE A 10 -15.02 19.39 -8.58
N LEU A 11 -15.72 20.31 -9.25
CA LEU A 11 -17.17 20.50 -9.06
C LEU A 11 -17.97 19.27 -9.50
N LYS A 12 -17.61 18.66 -10.65
CA LYS A 12 -18.24 17.42 -11.12
C LYS A 12 -18.05 16.25 -10.17
N ASP A 13 -16.96 16.24 -9.39
CA ASP A 13 -16.64 15.17 -8.46
C ASP A 13 -17.04 15.47 -7.01
N SER A 14 -17.50 16.68 -6.70
CA SER A 14 -17.83 17.11 -5.34
C SER A 14 -18.88 16.22 -4.65
N TRP A 15 -19.83 15.67 -5.41
CA TRP A 15 -20.81 14.71 -4.87
C TRP A 15 -20.16 13.44 -4.30
N LYS A 16 -18.99 13.02 -4.81
CA LYS A 16 -18.25 11.85 -4.33
C LYS A 16 -17.77 12.03 -2.90
N PHE A 17 -17.56 13.26 -2.45
CA PHE A 17 -17.18 13.55 -1.06
C PHE A 17 -18.22 13.01 -0.06
N PHE A 18 -19.51 13.10 -0.39
CA PHE A 18 -20.57 12.64 0.50
C PHE A 18 -20.74 11.11 0.53
N ILE A 19 -20.20 10.40 -0.45
CA ILE A 19 -20.27 8.93 -0.54
C ILE A 19 -18.98 8.28 -0.05
N ASN A 20 -17.85 8.84 -0.48
CA ASN A 20 -16.53 8.37 -0.11
C ASN A 20 -15.58 9.58 0.06
N PRO A 21 -15.59 10.21 1.25
CA PRO A 21 -14.78 11.40 1.51
C PRO A 21 -13.29 11.11 1.42
N ILE A 22 -12.86 9.90 1.83
CA ILE A 22 -11.45 9.48 1.76
C ILE A 22 -11.00 9.40 0.30
N TYR A 23 -11.74 8.70 -0.56
CA TYR A 23 -11.43 8.64 -1.99
C TYR A 23 -11.40 10.04 -2.63
N PHE A 24 -12.35 10.91 -2.29
CA PHE A 24 -12.37 12.28 -2.78
C PHE A 24 -11.12 13.06 -2.36
N ILE A 25 -10.77 13.03 -1.07
CA ILE A 25 -9.57 13.70 -0.55
C ILE A 25 -8.32 13.17 -1.24
N LEU A 26 -8.11 11.85 -1.27
CA LEU A 26 -6.93 11.24 -1.87
C LEU A 26 -6.78 11.59 -3.35
N LYS A 27 -7.91 11.63 -4.07
CA LYS A 27 -7.95 11.94 -5.49
C LYS A 27 -7.59 13.38 -5.84
N HIS A 28 -7.85 14.32 -4.94
CA HIS A 28 -7.64 15.75 -5.18
C HIS A 28 -6.44 16.33 -4.42
N ALA A 29 -5.98 15.68 -3.35
CA ALA A 29 -4.82 16.09 -2.56
C ALA A 29 -3.52 15.42 -3.04
N CYS A 30 -3.60 14.24 -3.65
CA CYS A 30 -2.46 13.47 -4.12
C CYS A 30 -2.49 13.30 -5.64
N ASN A 31 -1.34 12.97 -6.23
CA ASN A 31 -1.31 12.58 -7.63
C ASN A 31 -2.17 11.32 -7.83
N TYR A 32 -3.09 11.32 -8.81
CA TYR A 32 -3.90 10.14 -9.12
C TYR A 32 -3.04 8.87 -9.25
N THR A 33 -1.91 8.97 -9.95
CA THR A 33 -1.03 7.82 -10.16
C THR A 33 -0.09 7.52 -8.99
N SER A 34 -0.11 8.25 -7.88
CA SER A 34 0.55 7.79 -6.63
C SER A 34 -0.42 7.00 -5.73
N MET A 35 -1.72 7.21 -5.90
CA MET A 35 -2.77 6.54 -5.11
C MET A 35 -3.30 5.25 -5.74
N PHE A 36 -3.43 5.22 -7.07
CA PHE A 36 -4.15 4.16 -7.80
C PHE A 36 -3.33 3.11 -8.59
N PRO A 37 -1.98 3.06 -8.60
CA PRO A 37 -1.24 1.96 -9.24
C PRO A 37 -1.46 0.60 -8.57
N PHE A 38 -1.56 0.61 -7.25
CA PHE A 38 -1.73 -0.56 -6.40
C PHE A 38 -2.99 -0.40 -5.56
N PHE A 39 -3.85 -1.42 -5.58
CA PHE A 39 -5.16 -1.32 -4.93
C PHE A 39 -5.04 -1.35 -3.40
N SER A 40 -4.00 -2.01 -2.87
CA SER A 40 -3.68 -2.00 -1.43
C SER A 40 -3.55 -0.59 -0.85
N ASN A 41 -3.02 0.37 -1.61
CA ASN A 41 -2.88 1.74 -1.15
C ASN A 41 -4.24 2.40 -0.86
N VAL A 42 -5.20 2.23 -1.77
CA VAL A 42 -6.56 2.75 -1.56
C VAL A 42 -7.17 2.12 -0.31
N ILE A 43 -7.07 0.79 -0.18
CA ILE A 43 -7.63 0.06 0.95
C ILE A 43 -6.98 0.49 2.28
N PHE A 44 -5.67 0.71 2.29
CA PHE A 44 -4.93 1.19 3.44
C PHE A 44 -5.56 2.46 4.03
N TRP A 45 -5.79 3.49 3.22
CA TRP A 45 -6.35 4.74 3.73
C TRP A 45 -7.81 4.65 4.19
N HIS A 46 -8.56 3.65 3.73
CA HIS A 46 -9.94 3.44 4.20
C HIS A 46 -9.99 2.69 5.53
N LEU A 47 -9.08 1.73 5.75
CA LEU A 47 -9.13 0.82 6.90
C LEU A 47 -8.15 1.19 8.02
N MET A 48 -7.00 1.79 7.69
CA MET A 48 -6.00 2.17 8.67
C MET A 48 -6.50 3.21 9.68
N PRO A 49 -7.26 4.27 9.30
CA PRO A 49 -7.82 5.19 10.27
C PRO A 49 -8.73 4.48 11.28
N LEU A 50 -9.57 3.53 10.82
CA LEU A 50 -10.42 2.75 11.71
C LEU A 50 -9.59 1.99 12.75
N LEU A 51 -8.48 1.36 12.34
CA LEU A 51 -7.60 0.65 13.26
C LEU A 51 -6.88 1.58 14.23
N VAL A 52 -6.30 2.68 13.72
CA VAL A 52 -5.56 3.67 14.53
C VAL A 52 -6.46 4.27 15.62
N PHE A 53 -7.73 4.52 15.31
CA PHE A 53 -8.66 5.07 16.27
C PHE A 53 -9.32 4.03 17.17
N ARG A 54 -9.54 2.79 16.72
CA ARG A 54 -10.26 1.77 17.52
C ARG A 54 -9.35 0.92 18.41
N LEU A 55 -8.21 0.47 17.90
CA LEU A 55 -7.32 -0.45 18.64
C LEU A 55 -6.84 0.11 19.99
N PRO A 56 -6.53 1.42 20.15
CA PRO A 56 -6.17 1.97 21.45
C PRO A 56 -7.24 1.78 22.53
N PHE A 57 -8.52 1.86 22.17
CA PHE A 57 -9.62 1.66 23.13
C PHE A 57 -9.87 0.20 23.48
N ILE A 58 -9.40 -0.71 22.64
CA ILE A 58 -9.58 -2.16 22.85
C ILE A 58 -8.39 -2.72 23.63
N PHE A 59 -7.18 -2.23 23.36
CA PHE A 59 -5.98 -2.66 24.08
C PHE A 59 -5.82 -2.03 25.46
N GLN A 60 -6.60 -1.00 25.80
CA GLN A 60 -6.53 -0.35 27.12
C GLN A 60 -7.77 -0.52 27.97
N GLU A 61 -7.53 -0.83 29.24
CA GLU A 61 -8.56 -0.92 30.28
C GLU A 61 -8.98 0.46 30.80
N GLU A 62 -8.06 1.45 30.80
CA GLU A 62 -8.33 2.82 31.27
C GLU A 62 -8.52 3.80 30.11
N LYS A 63 -9.72 4.38 30.01
CA LYS A 63 -10.13 5.29 28.92
C LYS A 63 -9.28 6.55 28.78
N VAL A 64 -8.71 7.07 29.88
CA VAL A 64 -7.94 8.32 29.88
C VAL A 64 -6.62 8.16 29.12
N ASN A 65 -5.97 6.99 29.23
CA ASN A 65 -4.73 6.72 28.52
C ASN A 65 -4.97 6.51 27.02
N ALA A 66 -6.10 5.92 26.61
CA ALA A 66 -6.40 5.66 25.20
C ALA A 66 -6.51 6.94 24.36
N GLN A 67 -7.04 8.03 24.93
CA GLN A 67 -7.14 9.32 24.25
C GLN A 67 -5.76 9.96 24.02
N ALA A 68 -4.91 9.97 25.04
CA ALA A 68 -3.52 10.43 24.92
C ALA A 68 -2.77 9.60 23.87
N LEU A 69 -3.06 8.30 23.82
CA LEU A 69 -2.47 7.37 22.88
C LEU A 69 -2.89 7.61 21.43
N CYS A 70 -4.17 7.87 21.20
CA CYS A 70 -4.68 8.31 19.89
C CYS A 70 -3.99 9.60 19.44
N LEU A 71 -3.79 10.56 20.34
CA LEU A 71 -3.07 11.80 20.04
C LEU A 71 -1.61 11.53 19.67
N VAL A 72 -0.91 10.67 20.43
CA VAL A 72 0.47 10.26 20.12
C VAL A 72 0.55 9.62 18.74
N ASN A 73 -0.36 8.70 18.42
CA ASN A 73 -0.39 8.08 17.09
C ASN A 73 -0.71 9.10 15.99
N ALA A 74 -1.64 10.02 16.21
CA ALA A 74 -1.95 11.07 15.24
C ALA A 74 -0.73 11.97 14.97
N VAL A 75 0.01 12.35 16.03
CA VAL A 75 1.26 13.11 15.91
C VAL A 75 2.33 12.29 15.19
N LEU A 76 2.46 11.00 15.50
CA LEU A 76 3.39 10.09 14.82
C LEU A 76 3.08 9.93 13.34
N ILE A 77 1.81 9.80 12.96
CA ILE A 77 1.36 9.75 11.57
C ILE A 77 1.76 11.02 10.83
N VAL A 78 1.56 12.18 11.47
CA VAL A 78 1.95 13.47 10.91
C VAL A 78 3.47 13.55 10.75
N PHE A 79 4.24 13.13 11.75
CA PHE A 79 5.71 13.11 11.68
C PHE A 79 6.24 12.16 10.61
N ILE A 80 5.71 10.94 10.52
CA ILE A 80 6.10 9.98 9.49
C ILE A 80 5.75 10.54 8.10
N PHE A 81 4.57 11.14 7.94
CA PHE A 81 4.19 11.82 6.70
C PHE A 81 5.21 12.93 6.32
N PHE A 82 5.66 13.74 7.28
CA PHE A 82 6.66 14.79 7.05
C PHE A 82 8.08 14.28 6.81
N GLU A 83 8.52 13.20 7.47
CA GLU A 83 9.84 12.60 7.21
C GLU A 83 9.86 11.89 5.85
N THR A 84 8.74 11.28 5.45
CA THR A 84 8.60 10.69 4.11
C THR A 84 8.60 11.79 3.03
N LEU A 85 8.02 12.96 3.31
CA LEU A 85 8.13 14.16 2.46
C LEU A 85 9.58 14.64 2.30
N ARG A 86 10.41 14.49 3.34
CA ARG A 86 11.82 14.91 3.34
C ARG A 86 12.72 13.97 2.56
N ALA A 87 12.40 12.68 2.55
CA ALA A 87 13.11 11.64 1.79
C ALA A 87 12.71 11.61 0.30
N LYS A 88 12.48 12.77 -0.30
CA LYS A 88 12.13 12.88 -1.72
C LYS A 88 13.21 12.20 -2.58
N SER A 89 12.85 11.13 -3.27
CA SER A 89 13.70 10.47 -4.27
C SER A 89 13.15 10.76 -5.65
N ASP A 90 14.03 11.08 -6.60
CA ASP A 90 13.65 11.32 -8.00
C ASP A 90 13.00 10.06 -8.62
N GLU A 91 13.39 8.87 -8.14
CA GLU A 91 12.92 7.58 -8.63
C GLU A 91 12.45 6.64 -7.50
N GLN A 92 11.40 5.86 -7.78
CA GLN A 92 10.92 4.79 -6.92
C GLN A 92 11.62 3.48 -7.28
N PHE A 93 12.20 2.77 -6.29
CA PHE A 93 12.88 1.50 -6.53
C PHE A 93 11.96 0.29 -6.25
N LEU A 94 12.08 -0.76 -7.06
CA LEU A 94 11.31 -2.00 -6.86
C LEU A 94 11.70 -2.73 -5.58
N THR A 95 12.95 -2.60 -5.13
CA THR A 95 13.42 -3.15 -3.85
C THR A 95 12.65 -2.55 -2.68
N ASP A 96 12.38 -1.24 -2.74
CA ASP A 96 11.70 -0.50 -1.69
C ASP A 96 10.21 -0.85 -1.67
N ILE A 97 9.60 -1.00 -2.85
CA ILE A 97 8.24 -1.53 -2.99
C ILE A 97 8.13 -2.90 -2.32
N LYS A 98 9.04 -3.83 -2.63
CA LYS A 98 9.02 -5.19 -2.05
C LYS A 98 9.24 -5.14 -0.54
N PHE A 99 10.19 -4.34 -0.07
CA PHE A 99 10.50 -4.17 1.34
C PHE A 99 9.31 -3.60 2.12
N GLY A 100 8.68 -2.54 1.60
CA GLY A 100 7.48 -1.94 2.17
C GLY A 100 6.31 -2.94 2.22
N LEU A 101 6.05 -3.67 1.13
CA LEU A 101 4.98 -4.68 1.09
C LEU A 101 5.20 -5.80 2.10
N ILE A 102 6.42 -6.34 2.22
CA ILE A 102 6.76 -7.36 3.22
C ILE A 102 6.51 -6.81 4.63
N GLY A 103 7.05 -5.62 4.93
CA GLY A 103 6.94 -5.02 6.24
C GLY A 103 5.50 -4.75 6.66
N ILE A 104 4.66 -4.24 5.76
CA ILE A 104 3.23 -4.01 6.02
C ILE A 104 2.52 -5.33 6.32
N VAL A 105 2.68 -6.35 5.48
CA VAL A 105 2.03 -7.67 5.70
C VAL A 105 2.46 -8.24 7.05
N SER A 106 3.75 -8.26 7.37
CA SER A 106 4.26 -8.73 8.66
C SER A 106 3.65 -7.96 9.85
N CYS A 107 3.59 -6.64 9.77
CA CYS A 107 3.01 -5.82 10.83
C CYS A 107 1.49 -6.02 10.99
N LEU A 108 0.76 -6.22 9.89
CA LEU A 108 -0.67 -6.55 9.95
C LEU A 108 -0.91 -7.89 10.66
N PHE A 109 -0.08 -8.91 10.41
CA PHE A 109 -0.18 -10.17 11.15
C PHE A 109 0.20 -10.02 12.63
N ILE A 110 1.19 -9.18 12.97
CA ILE A 110 1.50 -8.85 14.37
C ILE A 110 0.27 -8.22 15.05
N LEU A 111 -0.38 -7.24 14.40
CA LEU A 111 -1.61 -6.64 14.93
C LEU A 111 -2.74 -7.67 15.09
N LEU A 112 -2.91 -8.58 14.12
CA LEU A 112 -3.93 -9.63 14.20
C LEU A 112 -3.70 -10.52 15.43
N MET A 113 -2.45 -10.94 15.65
CA MET A 113 -2.09 -11.73 16.83
C MET A 113 -2.30 -10.95 18.13
N SER A 114 -2.01 -9.65 18.16
CA SER A 114 -2.31 -8.78 19.31
C SER A 114 -3.82 -8.73 19.60
N VAL A 115 -4.67 -8.71 18.56
CA VAL A 115 -6.14 -8.77 18.73
C VAL A 115 -6.58 -10.13 19.31
N PHE A 116 -5.95 -11.24 18.89
CA PHE A 116 -6.25 -12.56 19.46
C PHE A 116 -5.76 -12.73 20.90
N ALA A 117 -4.74 -11.97 21.29
CA ALA A 117 -4.16 -12.01 22.63
C ALA A 117 -4.95 -11.19 23.68
N ILE A 118 -5.98 -10.43 23.26
CA ILE A 118 -6.84 -9.67 24.17
C ILE A 118 -7.49 -10.63 25.18
N GLY A 119 -7.43 -10.29 26.48
CA GLY A 119 -7.95 -11.12 27.56
C GLY A 119 -6.99 -12.24 28.02
N HIS A 120 -5.91 -12.48 27.28
CA HIS A 120 -4.88 -13.47 27.62
C HIS A 120 -3.53 -12.84 27.97
N VAL A 121 -3.27 -11.63 27.46
CA VAL A 121 -2.02 -10.88 27.67
C VAL A 121 -2.35 -9.55 28.35
N ASN A 122 -1.42 -9.08 29.20
CA ASN A 122 -1.55 -7.79 29.87
C ASN A 122 -1.75 -6.64 28.86
N SER A 123 -2.75 -5.80 29.11
CA SER A 123 -3.12 -4.63 28.28
C SER A 123 -1.96 -3.68 27.99
N THR A 124 -1.08 -3.46 28.97
CA THR A 124 0.13 -2.64 28.83
C THR A 124 1.10 -3.23 27.80
N ILE A 125 1.28 -4.57 27.81
CA ILE A 125 2.14 -5.25 26.84
C ILE A 125 1.55 -5.11 25.43
N LEU A 126 0.25 -5.29 25.27
CA LEU A 126 -0.43 -5.11 23.98
C LEU A 126 -0.26 -3.69 23.44
N CYS A 127 -0.30 -2.67 24.32
CA CYS A 127 -0.01 -1.29 23.95
C CYS A 127 1.44 -1.11 23.48
N TYR A 128 2.42 -1.66 24.20
CA TYR A 128 3.83 -1.60 23.81
C TYR A 128 4.13 -2.32 22.49
N ILE A 129 3.35 -3.32 22.10
CA ILE A 129 3.44 -3.95 20.77
C ILE A 129 2.76 -3.08 19.72
N TYR A 130 1.58 -2.53 20.04
CA TYR A 130 0.76 -1.76 19.12
C TYR A 130 1.47 -0.50 18.59
N HIS A 131 2.06 0.34 19.44
CA HIS A 131 2.71 1.59 19.02
C HIS A 131 3.81 1.43 17.97
N PRO A 132 4.86 0.62 18.23
CA PRO A 132 5.90 0.42 17.24
C PRO A 132 5.33 -0.25 16.00
N THR A 133 4.33 -1.14 16.12
CA THR A 133 3.74 -1.81 14.96
C THR A 133 3.01 -0.82 14.03
N ILE A 134 2.20 0.09 14.57
CA ILE A 134 1.56 1.14 13.78
C ILE A 134 2.59 2.06 13.13
N THR A 135 3.59 2.48 13.90
CA THR A 135 4.71 3.31 13.41
C THR A 135 5.41 2.64 12.23
N LEU A 136 5.74 1.35 12.37
CA LEU A 136 6.38 0.56 11.33
C LEU A 136 5.49 0.42 10.09
N ILE A 137 4.18 0.22 10.25
CA ILE A 137 3.25 0.17 9.10
C ILE A 137 3.34 1.47 8.29
N PHE A 138 3.32 2.64 8.92
CA PHE A 138 3.44 3.91 8.20
C PHE A 138 4.82 4.10 7.56
N PHE A 139 5.90 3.67 8.23
CA PHE A 139 7.24 3.67 7.66
C PHE A 139 7.32 2.79 6.40
N PHE A 140 6.83 1.55 6.47
CA PHE A 140 6.82 0.64 5.33
C PHE A 140 5.87 1.11 4.22
N MET A 141 4.78 1.78 4.58
CA MET A 141 3.90 2.45 3.62
C MET A 141 4.66 3.54 2.86
N GLY A 142 5.47 4.34 3.55
CA GLY A 142 6.36 5.32 2.93
C GLY A 142 7.36 4.72 1.95
N ALA A 143 7.94 3.56 2.26
CA ALA A 143 8.82 2.82 1.34
C ALA A 143 8.08 2.23 0.13
N PHE A 144 6.82 1.82 0.31
CA PHE A 144 6.02 1.19 -0.73
C PHE A 144 5.45 2.21 -1.74
N VAL A 145 5.00 3.37 -1.28
CA VAL A 145 4.29 4.35 -2.12
C VAL A 145 5.24 5.37 -2.76
N SER A 146 4.81 5.93 -3.88
CA SER A 146 5.53 6.98 -4.63
C SER A 146 4.89 8.36 -4.45
N TYR A 147 4.41 8.71 -3.25
CA TYR A 147 3.77 10.02 -3.05
C TYR A 147 4.69 11.20 -3.36
N PHE A 148 5.98 11.01 -3.14
CA PHE A 148 6.98 12.07 -3.20
C PHE A 148 8.03 11.80 -4.27
N SER A 149 7.84 10.79 -5.11
CA SER A 149 8.69 10.55 -6.27
C SER A 149 8.16 11.29 -7.49
N ASP A 150 9.05 11.65 -8.42
CA ASP A 150 8.65 12.25 -9.69
C ASP A 150 8.17 11.17 -10.69
N SER A 151 8.49 9.91 -10.40
CA SER A 151 8.06 8.72 -11.14
C SER A 151 7.58 7.59 -10.23
N TYR A 152 6.78 6.68 -10.79
CA TYR A 152 6.29 5.47 -10.12
C TYR A 152 6.52 4.23 -10.96
N ILE A 153 6.69 3.10 -10.28
CA ILE A 153 6.74 1.78 -10.90
C ILE A 153 5.33 1.22 -11.00
N GLN A 154 4.99 0.71 -12.18
CA GLN A 154 3.72 0.05 -12.44
C GLN A 154 3.96 -1.31 -13.12
N PRO A 155 3.31 -2.39 -12.66
CA PRO A 155 3.19 -3.60 -13.45
C PRO A 155 2.49 -3.32 -14.79
N PRO A 156 2.84 -4.03 -15.88
CA PRO A 156 2.08 -4.00 -17.13
C PRO A 156 0.61 -4.28 -16.86
N TYR A 157 -0.28 -3.57 -17.57
CA TYR A 157 -1.73 -3.64 -17.33
C TYR A 157 -2.27 -5.08 -17.36
N GLU A 158 -1.83 -5.87 -18.33
CA GLU A 158 -2.22 -7.28 -18.51
C GLU A 158 -1.80 -8.18 -17.33
N LYS A 159 -0.76 -7.77 -16.60
CA LYS A 159 -0.21 -8.49 -15.46
C LYS A 159 -0.70 -7.94 -14.12
N MET A 160 -1.53 -6.90 -14.12
CA MET A 160 -2.09 -6.37 -12.88
C MET A 160 -2.98 -7.43 -12.21
N PRO A 161 -2.98 -7.51 -10.87
CA PRO A 161 -3.68 -8.58 -10.16
C PRO A 161 -5.17 -8.70 -10.48
N TYR A 162 -5.82 -7.55 -10.72
CA TYR A 162 -7.26 -7.44 -10.92
C TYR A 162 -7.65 -7.20 -12.39
N ALA A 163 -6.68 -7.23 -13.33
CA ALA A 163 -6.98 -7.07 -14.75
C ALA A 163 -7.56 -8.36 -15.38
N ALA A 164 -7.27 -9.51 -14.78
CA ALA A 164 -7.80 -10.81 -15.18
C ALA A 164 -8.17 -11.64 -13.94
N CYS A 165 -8.89 -12.74 -14.16
CA CYS A 165 -9.26 -13.70 -13.12
C CYS A 165 -8.04 -14.54 -12.69
N ASN A 166 -7.08 -13.90 -12.02
CA ASN A 166 -5.81 -14.52 -11.63
C ASN A 166 -6.02 -15.51 -10.48
N GLY A 167 -5.62 -16.78 -10.67
CA GLY A 167 -5.83 -17.85 -9.69
C GLY A 167 -5.18 -17.61 -8.32
N TYR A 168 -4.05 -16.91 -8.26
CA TYR A 168 -3.38 -16.60 -6.99
C TYR A 168 -4.19 -15.60 -6.13
N VAL A 169 -4.97 -14.71 -6.76
CA VAL A 169 -5.85 -13.77 -6.04
C VAL A 169 -6.95 -14.55 -5.34
N TRP A 170 -7.54 -15.55 -6.01
CA TRP A 170 -8.52 -16.45 -5.40
C TRP A 170 -7.92 -17.28 -4.27
N ALA A 171 -6.74 -17.86 -4.48
CA ALA A 171 -6.05 -18.65 -3.45
C ALA A 171 -5.78 -17.81 -2.19
N LEU A 172 -5.24 -16.59 -2.35
CA LEU A 172 -5.04 -15.66 -1.24
C LEU A 172 -6.36 -15.27 -0.57
N GLY A 173 -7.42 -15.04 -1.35
CA GLY A 173 -8.74 -14.71 -0.82
C GLY A 173 -9.32 -15.83 0.05
N ILE A 174 -9.23 -17.08 -0.41
CA ILE A 174 -9.67 -18.27 0.35
C ILE A 174 -8.89 -18.39 1.65
N ILE A 175 -7.55 -18.24 1.61
CA ILE A 175 -6.71 -18.28 2.81
C ILE A 175 -7.15 -17.22 3.83
N HIS A 176 -7.34 -15.97 3.40
CA HIS A 176 -7.77 -14.89 4.29
C HIS A 176 -9.17 -15.11 4.85
N PHE A 177 -10.08 -15.68 4.05
CA PHE A 177 -11.43 -16.02 4.50
C PHE A 177 -11.43 -17.13 5.57
N ILE A 178 -10.60 -18.16 5.40
CA ILE A 178 -10.42 -19.21 6.42
C ILE A 178 -9.88 -18.61 7.72
N ILE A 179 -8.84 -17.77 7.63
CA ILE A 179 -8.27 -17.10 8.80
C ILE A 179 -9.32 -16.20 9.48
N PHE A 180 -10.17 -15.52 8.70
CA PHE A 180 -11.27 -14.74 9.25
C PHE A 180 -12.31 -15.62 9.97
N GLY A 181 -12.68 -16.77 9.40
CA GLY A 181 -13.55 -17.74 10.06
C GLY A 181 -12.98 -18.17 11.42
N VAL A 182 -11.68 -18.47 11.48
CA VAL A 182 -10.98 -18.78 12.73
C VAL A 182 -11.00 -17.58 13.69
N ALA A 183 -10.77 -16.36 13.20
CA ALA A 183 -10.81 -15.15 14.00
C ALA A 183 -12.16 -14.97 14.72
N THR A 184 -13.28 -15.24 14.03
CA THR A 184 -14.63 -15.13 14.63
C THR A 184 -14.89 -16.11 15.77
N VAL A 185 -14.11 -17.20 15.86
CA VAL A 185 -14.19 -18.16 16.97
C VAL A 185 -13.28 -17.75 18.13
N ILE A 186 -12.12 -17.16 17.83
CA ILE A 186 -11.10 -16.81 18.83
C ILE A 186 -11.43 -15.50 19.57
N THR A 187 -11.99 -14.51 18.88
CA THR A 187 -12.16 -13.16 19.44
C THR A 187 -13.53 -12.55 19.09
N ILE A 188 -14.05 -11.75 20.02
CA ILE A 188 -15.25 -10.92 19.77
C ILE A 188 -14.93 -9.67 18.95
N HIS A 189 -13.64 -9.34 18.78
CA HIS A 189 -13.14 -8.18 18.04
C HIS A 189 -13.04 -8.47 16.53
N TRP A 190 -14.07 -9.11 15.98
CA TRP A 190 -14.10 -9.56 14.59
C TRP A 190 -14.09 -8.39 13.60
N VAL A 191 -14.55 -7.20 13.98
CA VAL A 191 -14.50 -5.99 13.12
C VAL A 191 -13.05 -5.58 12.86
N GLU A 192 -12.22 -5.55 13.90
CA GLU A 192 -10.80 -5.22 13.81
C GLU A 192 -10.05 -6.30 13.04
N SER A 193 -10.33 -7.58 13.32
CA SER A 193 -9.78 -8.70 12.55
C SER A 193 -10.17 -8.62 11.07
N LEU A 194 -11.41 -8.27 10.74
CA LEU A 194 -11.86 -8.09 9.36
C LEU A 194 -11.10 -6.96 8.67
N CYS A 195 -10.91 -5.82 9.33
CA CYS A 195 -10.16 -4.69 8.78
C CYS A 195 -8.70 -5.08 8.52
N ILE A 196 -8.04 -5.72 9.48
CA ILE A 196 -6.65 -6.18 9.37
C ILE A 196 -6.51 -7.21 8.25
N LEU A 197 -7.37 -8.23 8.19
CA LEU A 197 -7.33 -9.28 7.18
C LEU A 197 -7.67 -8.77 5.79
N THR A 198 -8.59 -7.81 5.68
CA THR A 198 -8.89 -7.16 4.39
C THR A 198 -7.66 -6.42 3.88
N MET A 199 -7.02 -5.60 4.71
CA MET A 199 -5.76 -4.94 4.31
C MET A 199 -4.68 -5.98 3.94
N SER A 200 -4.50 -7.00 4.78
CA SER A 200 -3.48 -8.04 4.57
C SER A 200 -3.68 -8.76 3.25
N PHE A 201 -4.92 -9.03 2.86
CA PHE A 201 -5.25 -9.65 1.57
C PHE A 201 -4.76 -8.80 0.40
N PHE A 202 -5.14 -7.52 0.36
CA PHE A 202 -4.76 -6.64 -0.75
C PHE A 202 -3.25 -6.41 -0.82
N PHE A 203 -2.59 -6.23 0.33
CA PHE A 203 -1.14 -6.13 0.39
C PHE A 203 -0.44 -7.43 -0.01
N SER A 204 -0.98 -8.60 0.35
CA SER A 204 -0.43 -9.90 -0.06
C SER A 204 -0.57 -10.14 -1.56
N VAL A 205 -1.67 -9.68 -2.17
CA VAL A 205 -1.87 -9.74 -3.63
C VAL A 205 -0.84 -8.87 -4.35
N ASP A 206 -0.67 -7.61 -3.91
CA ASP A 206 0.31 -6.70 -4.50
C ASP A 206 1.76 -7.18 -4.25
N LEU A 207 2.03 -7.79 -3.09
CA LEU A 207 3.31 -8.43 -2.77
C LEU A 207 3.59 -9.61 -3.72
N TYR A 208 2.63 -10.52 -3.89
CA TYR A 208 2.79 -11.63 -4.82
C TYR A 208 3.05 -11.15 -6.24
N CYS A 209 2.31 -10.13 -6.68
CA CYS A 209 2.50 -9.48 -7.97
C CYS A 209 3.92 -8.91 -8.14
N ALA A 210 4.40 -8.16 -7.15
CA ALA A 210 5.73 -7.55 -7.14
C ALA A 210 6.87 -8.59 -7.19
N PHE A 211 6.66 -9.79 -6.66
CA PHE A 211 7.64 -10.88 -6.72
C PHE A 211 7.54 -11.74 -7.98
N SER A 212 6.34 -11.87 -8.56
CA SER A 212 6.08 -12.81 -9.66
C SER A 212 6.35 -12.23 -11.04
N ILE A 213 6.28 -10.90 -11.18
CA ILE A 213 6.44 -10.24 -12.47
C ILE A 213 7.91 -9.90 -12.72
N ASN A 214 8.40 -10.22 -13.93
CA ASN A 214 9.77 -9.93 -14.38
C ASN A 214 9.87 -8.66 -15.22
N SER A 215 8.79 -7.89 -15.39
CA SER A 215 8.75 -6.72 -16.27
C SER A 215 7.92 -5.61 -15.65
N TYR A 216 8.45 -4.39 -15.56
CA TYR A 216 7.79 -3.22 -15.00
C TYR A 216 7.93 -2.01 -15.92
N MET A 217 7.09 -1.00 -15.71
CA MET A 217 7.17 0.29 -16.39
C MET A 217 7.43 1.37 -15.36
N ILE A 218 8.45 2.20 -15.57
CA ILE A 218 8.61 3.48 -14.85
C ILE A 218 7.79 4.52 -15.58
N ARG A 219 6.97 5.28 -14.86
CA ARG A 219 6.09 6.29 -15.44
C ARG A 219 6.11 7.58 -14.65
N ARG A 220 5.91 8.72 -15.31
CA ARG A 220 5.73 10.01 -14.65
C ARG A 220 4.39 10.09 -13.94
N HIS A 221 4.35 10.77 -12.80
CA HIS A 221 3.09 11.00 -12.13
C HIS A 221 2.16 11.89 -12.96
N GLN A 222 0.87 11.54 -12.94
CA GLN A 222 -0.21 12.36 -13.44
C GLN A 222 -1.11 12.71 -12.27
N HIS A 223 -1.40 14.00 -12.13
CA HIS A 223 -2.17 14.48 -10.99
C HIS A 223 -3.64 14.09 -11.17
N TYR A 224 -4.12 14.13 -12.41
CA TYR A 224 -5.51 13.94 -12.73
C TYR A 224 -5.76 12.77 -13.68
N LYS A 225 -6.90 12.07 -13.50
CA LYS A 225 -7.23 10.89 -14.31
C LYS A 225 -7.34 11.20 -15.81
N TRP A 226 -7.80 12.40 -16.19
CA TRP A 226 -7.97 12.77 -17.61
C TRP A 226 -6.67 13.18 -18.29
N GLU A 227 -5.60 13.42 -17.54
CA GLU A 227 -4.25 13.64 -18.07
C GLU A 227 -3.61 12.31 -18.51
N ARG A 228 -4.25 11.17 -18.20
CA ARG A 228 -3.75 9.84 -18.49
C ARG A 228 -4.05 9.44 -19.93
N SER A 229 -3.01 9.40 -20.76
CA SER A 229 -3.02 8.57 -21.97
C SER A 229 -2.26 7.25 -21.73
N PRO A 230 -2.61 6.16 -22.44
CA PRO A 230 -2.02 4.84 -22.22
C PRO A 230 -0.53 4.76 -22.59
N GLU A 231 -0.07 5.59 -23.52
CA GLU A 231 1.29 5.59 -24.05
C GLU A 231 2.13 6.75 -23.52
N GLU A 232 1.54 7.93 -23.25
CA GLU A 232 2.31 9.05 -22.72
C GLU A 232 2.65 8.85 -21.24
N GLY A 233 3.87 9.24 -20.89
CA GLY A 233 4.39 9.18 -19.53
C GLY A 233 5.14 7.91 -19.18
N ILE A 234 5.27 6.92 -20.08
CA ILE A 234 6.25 5.83 -19.90
C ILE A 234 7.65 6.42 -20.08
N ILE A 235 8.47 6.33 -19.03
CA ILE A 235 9.88 6.73 -19.08
C ILE A 235 10.73 5.56 -19.57
N GLN A 236 10.49 4.36 -19.00
CA GLN A 236 11.33 3.20 -19.26
C GLN A 236 10.59 1.88 -19.00
N HIS A 237 10.90 0.85 -19.80
CA HIS A 237 10.56 -0.54 -19.52
C HIS A 237 11.72 -1.23 -18.78
N ILE A 238 11.47 -1.71 -17.56
CA ILE A 238 12.41 -2.51 -16.79
C ILE A 238 12.12 -3.98 -17.02
N THR A 239 13.09 -4.75 -17.49
CA THR A 239 13.02 -6.22 -17.51
C THR A 239 14.03 -6.79 -16.53
N ILE A 240 13.54 -7.52 -15.51
CA ILE A 240 14.36 -8.22 -14.54
C ILE A 240 14.79 -9.54 -15.19
N ARG A 241 16.04 -9.60 -15.65
CA ARG A 241 16.65 -10.89 -16.02
C ARG A 241 16.81 -11.70 -14.74
N LYS A 242 16.10 -12.82 -14.61
CA LYS A 242 16.53 -13.85 -13.66
C LYS A 242 17.94 -14.23 -14.05
N ARG A 243 18.87 -14.18 -13.10
CA ARG A 243 20.22 -14.72 -13.26
C ARG A 243 20.06 -16.23 -13.37
N ASN A 244 19.73 -16.70 -14.56
CA ASN A 244 19.84 -18.12 -14.86
C ASN A 244 21.35 -18.40 -14.82
N ASN A 245 21.78 -19.34 -13.97
CA ASN A 245 23.11 -19.94 -14.05
C ASN A 245 23.19 -20.78 -15.34
N VAL A 246 23.07 -20.13 -16.49
CA VAL A 246 23.44 -20.67 -17.78
C VAL A 246 24.78 -20.01 -18.07
N ALA A 247 25.79 -20.84 -18.26
CA ALA A 247 27.15 -20.45 -18.58
C ALA A 247 27.14 -19.34 -19.63
N ALA A 248 28.06 -18.38 -19.48
CA ALA A 248 28.27 -17.31 -20.42
C ALA A 248 28.51 -17.87 -21.82
N GLU A 249 27.47 -17.93 -22.66
CA GLU A 249 27.65 -17.95 -24.10
C GLU A 249 27.97 -16.50 -24.50
N THR A 250 29.25 -16.31 -24.79
CA THR A 250 29.82 -15.13 -25.43
C THR A 250 29.04 -14.79 -26.69
N ILE A 251 28.46 -13.60 -26.73
CA ILE A 251 27.92 -13.01 -27.95
C ILE A 251 29.11 -12.77 -28.90
N PRO A 252 29.09 -13.24 -30.16
CA PRO A 252 30.16 -12.93 -31.10
C PRO A 252 30.13 -11.44 -31.45
N ASP A 253 31.31 -10.84 -31.56
CA ASP A 253 31.47 -9.41 -31.87
C ASP A 253 30.74 -9.01 -33.17
N PRO A 254 30.14 -7.82 -33.22
CA PRO A 254 29.50 -7.33 -34.43
C PRO A 254 30.53 -7.14 -35.54
N ILE A 255 30.25 -7.76 -36.70
CA ILE A 255 31.04 -7.62 -37.91
C ILE A 255 31.05 -6.12 -38.32
N PRO A 256 32.22 -5.50 -38.54
CA PRO A 256 32.29 -4.11 -38.97
C PRO A 256 31.70 -3.98 -40.37
N PHE A 257 30.81 -3.00 -40.56
CA PHE A 257 30.44 -2.54 -41.90
C PHE A 257 31.65 -1.81 -42.49
N GLU A 258 32.27 -2.40 -43.51
CA GLU A 258 33.16 -1.66 -44.42
C GLU A 258 32.31 -0.75 -45.31
N ILE A 259 32.79 0.49 -45.49
CA ILE A 259 32.22 1.56 -46.31
C ILE A 259 32.49 1.29 -47.79
#